data_AF-A0A0Q9TEJ2-F1
#
_entry.id   AF-A0A0Q9TEJ2-F1
#
_cell.length_a   1.000
_cell.length_b   1.000
_cell.length_c   1.000
_cell.angle_alpha   90.00
_cell.angle_beta   90.00
_cell.angle_gamma   90.00
#
_symmetry.space_group_name_H-M   'P 1'
#
loop_
_entity.id
_entity.type
_entity.pdbx_description
1 polymer ?
#
loop_
_entity_poly.entity_id
_entity_poly.type
_entity_poly.pdbx_seq_one_letter_code
_entity_poly.pdbx_strand_id
1 'polypeptide(L)'
;MPVRIDPAWLSRPRFAEYEDAAGGDADVASRLYEWNARASSALFEVIHHFEVLLRNAIVRQLEHDGPTPLLPPGTPWVQGAKRILEVEGRLKQLGKTPTAGRIYSNVTFGFWRTMFENEYEELWRHSLKFVFRHSRADRPVILAYLDSLNRLRNRIAHHGSLIELDVRGEVQKIVRLAGWIDPEAARWMRSLERVTAIAQERPIDPPRNVIVVPAGEAWELYETYKQNVYIFPAGRSVRVVDHLAFYADQEVKPVIPRILEWFDAIDWSKQNAARLLKTGDPLDKIVGSAISTTKARKPRVWDGSVYQVFVLSGPRDSETQTLPAPITHSRRGRGSAFAQGQRYHAMSELLTARDTADLARA
;
A
#
# COMPACT_ATOMS: atom_id res chain seq x y z
N MET A 1 4.12 28.21 -28.02
CA MET A 1 4.68 26.97 -27.44
C MET A 1 4.13 26.83 -26.03
N PRO A 2 3.73 25.63 -25.58
CA PRO A 2 3.39 25.44 -24.17
C PRO A 2 4.59 25.82 -23.30
N VAL A 3 4.32 26.49 -22.17
CA VAL A 3 5.37 26.82 -21.18
C VAL A 3 5.82 25.50 -20.57
N ARG A 4 7.14 25.24 -20.57
CA ARG A 4 7.75 24.05 -19.97
C ARG A 4 8.61 24.46 -18.78
N ILE A 5 8.81 23.54 -17.85
CA ILE A 5 9.82 23.65 -16.82
C ILE A 5 11.20 23.69 -17.49
N ASP A 6 12.02 24.64 -17.06
CA ASP A 6 13.45 24.61 -17.37
C ASP A 6 14.13 23.56 -16.46
N PRO A 7 14.73 22.49 -17.01
CA PRO A 7 15.43 21.50 -16.20
C PRO A 7 16.54 22.10 -15.32
N ALA A 8 17.05 23.29 -15.63
CA ALA A 8 18.01 24.01 -14.79
C ALA A 8 17.46 24.45 -13.42
N TRP A 9 16.13 24.53 -13.26
CA TRP A 9 15.50 24.80 -11.97
C TRP A 9 15.46 23.57 -11.06
N LEU A 10 15.79 22.40 -11.60
CA LEU A 10 15.79 21.11 -10.91
C LEU A 10 17.20 20.52 -10.95
N SER A 11 17.55 19.66 -9.99
CA SER A 11 18.79 18.91 -10.12
C SER A 11 18.65 17.90 -11.28
N ARG A 12 19.70 17.75 -12.11
CA ARG A 12 19.70 16.80 -13.23
C ARG A 12 19.27 15.38 -12.82
N PRO A 13 19.72 14.80 -11.69
CA PRO A 13 19.26 13.49 -11.25
C PRO A 13 17.76 13.43 -10.93
N ARG A 14 17.17 14.53 -10.46
CA ARG A 14 15.74 14.61 -10.12
C ARG A 14 14.86 14.72 -11.36
N PHE A 15 15.32 15.38 -12.42
CA PHE A 15 14.54 15.46 -13.66
C PHE A 15 14.75 14.24 -14.57
N ALA A 16 15.90 13.58 -14.49
CA ALA A 16 16.23 12.40 -15.30
C ALA A 16 15.18 11.29 -15.21
N GLU A 17 14.61 11.00 -14.03
CA GLU A 17 13.55 9.98 -13.91
C GLU A 17 12.28 10.32 -14.69
N TYR A 18 11.97 11.61 -14.88
CA TYR A 18 10.83 12.08 -15.66
C TYR A 18 11.15 12.04 -17.17
N GLU A 19 12.39 12.38 -17.55
CA GLU A 19 12.87 12.25 -18.94
C GLU A 19 12.86 10.79 -19.39
N ASP A 20 13.36 9.89 -18.54
CA ASP A 20 13.37 8.44 -18.79
C ASP A 20 11.94 7.90 -18.92
N ALA A 21 11.04 8.25 -17.99
CA ALA A 21 9.65 7.83 -18.03
C ALA A 21 8.87 8.41 -19.23
N ALA A 22 9.28 9.58 -19.73
CA ALA A 22 8.72 10.23 -20.90
C ALA A 22 9.32 9.73 -22.23
N GLY A 23 10.25 8.77 -22.20
CA GLY A 23 10.91 8.28 -23.41
C GLY A 23 11.74 9.36 -24.12
N GLY A 24 12.26 10.34 -23.37
CA GLY A 24 13.04 11.47 -23.90
C GLY A 24 12.21 12.67 -24.40
N ASP A 25 10.87 12.61 -24.35
CA ASP A 25 10.03 13.76 -24.70
C ASP A 25 10.01 14.80 -23.57
N ALA A 26 10.69 15.93 -23.78
CA ALA A 26 10.80 17.01 -22.80
C ALA A 26 9.46 17.66 -22.43
N ASP A 27 8.49 17.68 -23.36
CA ASP A 27 7.14 18.22 -23.13
C ASP A 27 6.36 17.31 -22.17
N VAL A 28 6.42 16.00 -22.40
CA VAL A 28 5.80 14.98 -21.55
C VAL A 28 6.47 14.94 -20.18
N ALA A 29 7.81 14.99 -20.12
CA ALA A 29 8.57 15.01 -18.87
C ALA A 29 8.20 16.20 -17.99
N SER A 30 8.08 17.40 -18.57
CA SER A 30 7.63 18.61 -17.86
C SER A 30 6.22 18.43 -17.28
N ARG A 31 5.25 17.98 -18.11
CA ARG A 31 3.88 17.74 -17.64
C ARG A 31 3.80 16.64 -16.57
N LEU A 32 4.66 15.63 -16.65
CA LEU A 32 4.71 14.53 -15.69
C LEU A 32 5.25 15.01 -14.33
N TYR A 33 6.26 15.89 -14.34
CA TYR A 33 6.75 16.55 -13.12
C TYR A 33 5.67 17.41 -12.47
N GLU A 34 4.94 18.21 -13.26
CA GLU A 34 3.84 19.04 -12.76
C GLU A 34 2.68 18.19 -12.23
N TRP A 35 2.35 17.11 -12.93
CA TRP A 35 1.38 16.11 -12.46
C TRP A 35 1.82 15.51 -11.11
N ASN A 36 3.10 15.16 -10.95
CA ASN A 36 3.63 14.62 -9.70
C ASN A 36 3.45 15.59 -8.53
N ALA A 37 3.70 16.89 -8.75
CA ALA A 37 3.50 17.93 -7.75
C ALA A 37 2.01 18.11 -7.39
N ARG A 38 1.11 18.11 -8.39
CA ARG A 38 -0.34 18.18 -8.17
C ARG A 38 -0.86 16.97 -7.39
N ALA A 39 -0.47 15.77 -7.78
CA ALA A 39 -0.83 14.53 -7.10
C ALA A 39 -0.30 14.50 -5.65
N SER A 40 0.95 14.93 -5.45
CA SER A 40 1.55 15.09 -4.13
C SER A 40 0.75 16.03 -3.23
N SER A 41 0.35 17.19 -3.74
CA SER A 41 -0.44 18.17 -3.00
C SER A 41 -1.83 17.62 -2.62
N ALA A 42 -2.54 17.00 -3.56
CA ALA A 42 -3.84 16.41 -3.31
C ALA A 42 -3.79 15.23 -2.33
N LEU A 43 -2.75 14.38 -2.41
CA LEU A 43 -2.54 13.33 -1.42
C LEU A 43 -2.28 13.90 -0.02
N PHE A 44 -1.48 14.96 0.10
CA PHE A 44 -1.21 15.60 1.38
C PHE A 44 -2.48 16.17 2.03
N GLU A 45 -3.43 16.66 1.25
CA GLU A 45 -4.74 17.11 1.74
C GLU A 45 -5.51 15.96 2.41
N VAL A 46 -5.58 14.79 1.77
CA VAL A 46 -6.26 13.62 2.33
C VAL A 46 -5.51 13.07 3.56
N ILE A 47 -4.18 13.00 3.49
CA ILE A 47 -3.32 12.59 4.61
C ILE A 47 -3.54 13.51 5.81
N HIS A 48 -3.57 14.82 5.59
CA HIS A 48 -3.82 15.81 6.64
C HIS A 48 -5.12 15.49 7.40
N HIS A 49 -6.23 15.30 6.68
CA HIS A 49 -7.51 14.98 7.32
C HIS A 49 -7.46 13.67 8.11
N PHE A 50 -6.84 12.63 7.54
CA PHE A 50 -6.68 11.35 8.24
C PHE A 50 -5.80 11.45 9.49
N GLU A 51 -4.66 12.15 9.42
CA GLU A 51 -3.77 12.32 10.57
C GLU A 51 -4.50 13.00 11.75
N VAL A 52 -5.32 14.02 11.45
CA VAL A 52 -6.14 14.70 12.46
C VAL A 52 -7.24 13.79 13.01
N LEU A 53 -7.89 12.99 12.16
CA LEU A 53 -8.89 12.03 12.59
C LEU A 53 -8.28 10.96 13.52
N LEU A 54 -7.17 10.35 13.10
CA LEU A 54 -6.48 9.29 13.84
C LEU A 54 -6.00 9.79 15.20
N ARG A 55 -5.30 10.93 15.27
CA ARG A 55 -4.80 11.45 16.55
C ARG A 55 -5.94 11.74 17.52
N ASN A 56 -7.03 12.33 17.05
CA ASN A 56 -8.16 12.67 17.91
C ASN A 56 -8.88 11.41 18.39
N ALA A 57 -8.98 10.38 17.54
CA ALA A 57 -9.56 9.11 17.92
C ALA A 57 -8.70 8.38 18.96
N ILE A 58 -7.37 8.35 18.80
CA ILE A 58 -6.44 7.80 19.78
C ILE A 58 -6.58 8.54 21.12
N VAL A 59 -6.46 9.86 21.12
CA VAL A 59 -6.53 10.68 22.34
C VAL A 59 -7.82 10.43 23.12
N ARG A 60 -8.98 10.40 22.44
CA ARG A 60 -10.27 10.09 23.09
C ARG A 60 -10.28 8.72 23.78
N GLN A 61 -9.68 7.71 23.18
CA GLN A 61 -9.61 6.38 23.81
C GLN A 61 -8.67 6.38 25.02
N LEU A 62 -7.52 7.07 24.92
CA LEU A 62 -6.57 7.17 26.03
C LEU A 62 -7.13 8.00 27.21
N GLU A 63 -7.96 9.00 26.94
CA GLU A 63 -8.68 9.78 27.97
C GLU A 63 -9.70 8.95 28.75
N HIS A 64 -10.33 7.97 28.09
CA HIS A 64 -11.33 7.11 28.74
C HIS A 64 -10.71 6.10 29.68
N ASP A 65 -9.57 5.51 29.30
CA ASP A 65 -8.99 4.39 30.02
C ASP A 65 -7.94 4.83 31.05
N GLY A 66 -7.19 5.91 30.82
CA GLY A 66 -6.08 6.34 31.68
C GLY A 66 -6.46 7.27 32.83
N PRO A 67 -5.67 7.35 33.92
CA PRO A 67 -5.78 8.43 34.91
C PRO A 67 -5.61 9.82 34.28
N THR A 68 -4.83 9.94 33.19
CA THR A 68 -4.79 11.11 32.29
C THR A 68 -4.38 10.66 30.87
N PRO A 69 -4.68 11.42 29.80
CA PRO A 69 -4.19 11.11 28.45
C PRO A 69 -2.65 11.10 28.28
N LEU A 70 -1.89 11.54 29.30
CA LEU A 70 -0.43 11.45 29.35
C LEU A 70 0.08 10.13 29.97
N LEU A 71 -0.80 9.38 30.64
CA LEU A 71 -0.48 8.14 31.36
C LEU A 71 -1.63 7.13 31.15
N PRO A 72 -1.76 6.51 29.95
CA PRO A 72 -2.73 5.45 29.74
C PRO A 72 -2.40 4.19 30.57
N PRO A 73 -3.38 3.30 30.83
CA PRO A 73 -3.16 2.12 31.65
C PRO A 73 -2.26 1.12 30.91
N GLY A 74 -1.30 0.52 31.62
CA GLY A 74 -0.67 -0.71 31.17
C GLY A 74 0.85 -0.79 31.15
N THR A 75 1.65 0.29 31.02
CA THR A 75 3.13 0.34 31.27
C THR A 75 3.76 1.67 30.81
N PRO A 76 5.00 2.01 31.23
CA PRO A 76 5.53 3.36 31.09
C PRO A 76 5.87 3.64 29.64
N TRP A 77 5.31 4.74 29.16
CA TRP A 77 5.46 5.34 27.85
C TRP A 77 6.91 5.78 27.55
N VAL A 78 7.99 5.08 27.91
CA VAL A 78 9.35 5.66 28.03
C VAL A 78 9.84 6.37 26.75
N GLN A 79 9.68 5.76 25.56
CA GLN A 79 10.11 6.40 24.31
C GLN A 79 9.15 7.51 23.86
N GLY A 80 7.84 7.29 23.96
CA GLY A 80 6.84 8.32 23.68
C GLY A 80 6.93 9.51 24.64
N ALA A 81 7.28 9.25 25.91
CA ALA A 81 7.44 10.20 26.98
C ALA A 81 8.65 11.08 26.71
N LYS A 82 9.77 10.51 26.27
CA LYS A 82 10.92 11.30 25.83
C LYS A 82 10.52 12.29 24.72
N ARG A 83 9.77 11.82 23.72
CA ARG A 83 9.34 12.68 22.60
C ARG A 83 8.30 13.73 23.01
N ILE A 84 7.41 13.39 23.94
CA ILE A 84 6.49 14.34 24.57
C ILE A 84 7.27 15.39 25.36
N LEU A 85 8.26 14.98 26.16
CA LEU A 85 9.10 15.87 26.96
C LEU A 85 9.94 16.81 26.08
N GLU A 86 10.45 16.32 24.93
CA GLU A 86 11.12 17.15 23.93
C GLU A 86 10.17 18.22 23.35
N VAL A 87 8.96 17.82 22.99
CA VAL A 87 7.93 18.76 22.49
C VAL A 87 7.54 19.76 23.58
N GLU A 88 7.36 19.30 24.81
CA GLU A 88 7.04 20.13 25.97
C GLU A 88 8.15 21.16 26.23
N GLY A 89 9.41 20.72 26.22
CA GLY A 89 10.58 21.58 26.37
C GLY A 89 10.64 22.65 25.28
N ARG A 90 10.40 22.28 24.02
CA ARG A 90 10.33 23.23 22.89
C ARG A 90 9.18 24.23 23.05
N LEU A 91 8.01 23.79 23.50
CA LEU A 91 6.86 24.68 23.74
C LEU A 91 7.17 25.69 24.86
N LYS A 92 7.78 25.22 25.95
CA LYS A 92 8.25 26.07 27.06
C LYS A 92 9.27 27.11 26.60
N GLN A 93 10.24 26.72 25.77
CA GLN A 93 11.22 27.64 25.16
C GLN A 93 10.55 28.71 24.28
N LEU A 94 9.45 28.37 23.60
CA LEU A 94 8.67 29.29 22.78
C LEU A 94 7.65 30.11 23.60
N GLY A 95 7.68 30.05 24.94
CA GLY A 95 6.73 30.76 25.81
C GLY A 95 5.29 30.24 25.72
N LYS A 96 5.07 29.05 25.17
CA LYS A 96 3.75 28.44 25.02
C LYS A 96 3.47 27.46 26.15
N THR A 97 2.34 27.64 26.84
CA THR A 97 1.83 26.65 27.81
C THR A 97 1.66 25.27 27.14
N PRO A 98 2.31 24.21 27.64
CA PRO A 98 2.21 22.88 27.07
C PRO A 98 0.90 22.20 27.52
N THR A 99 -0.14 22.35 26.71
CA THR A 99 -1.39 21.61 26.85
C THR A 99 -1.33 20.30 26.07
N ALA A 100 -2.14 19.31 26.43
CA ALA A 100 -2.22 18.03 25.71
C ALA A 100 -2.45 18.23 24.20
N GLY A 101 -3.39 19.09 23.81
CA GLY A 101 -3.63 19.44 22.39
C GLY A 101 -2.42 20.11 21.70
N ARG A 102 -1.64 20.93 22.40
CA ARG A 102 -0.41 21.53 21.84
C ARG A 102 0.70 20.50 21.68
N ILE A 103 0.82 19.56 22.62
CA ILE A 103 1.79 18.46 22.51
C ILE A 103 1.41 17.55 21.33
N TYR A 104 0.15 17.10 21.27
CA TYR A 104 -0.34 16.18 20.23
C TYR A 104 -0.34 16.76 18.81
N SER A 105 -0.49 18.08 18.67
CA SER A 105 -0.35 18.76 17.37
C SER A 105 1.10 18.93 16.92
N ASN A 106 2.08 18.75 17.80
CA ASN A 106 3.51 18.92 17.52
C ASN A 106 4.28 17.60 17.30
N VAL A 107 3.61 16.46 17.46
CA VAL A 107 4.16 15.14 17.13
C VAL A 107 3.77 14.74 15.71
N THR A 108 4.64 13.98 15.03
CA THR A 108 4.43 13.56 13.64
C THR A 108 3.54 12.32 13.55
N PHE A 109 3.01 12.01 12.35
CA PHE A 109 2.26 10.78 12.12
C PHE A 109 3.00 9.51 12.56
N GLY A 110 4.31 9.45 12.31
CA GLY A 110 5.14 8.31 12.71
C GLY A 110 5.07 7.99 14.20
N PHE A 111 4.86 8.98 15.06
CA PHE A 111 4.67 8.77 16.51
C PHE A 111 3.32 8.11 16.84
N TRP A 112 2.24 8.50 16.16
CA TRP A 112 0.93 7.85 16.36
C TRP A 112 0.94 6.41 15.85
N ARG A 113 1.64 6.17 14.72
CA ARG A 113 1.86 4.83 14.17
C ARG A 113 2.58 3.91 15.17
N THR A 114 3.59 4.39 15.90
CA THR A 114 4.37 3.52 16.80
C THR A 114 3.53 2.90 17.90
N MET A 115 2.40 3.51 18.28
CA MET A 115 1.49 2.97 19.30
C MET A 115 0.84 1.63 18.91
N PHE A 116 0.90 1.24 17.64
CA PHE A 116 0.35 -0.01 17.14
C PHE A 116 1.42 -1.11 16.97
N GLU A 117 2.67 -0.83 17.34
CA GLU A 117 3.77 -1.80 17.31
C GLU A 117 3.61 -2.90 18.38
N ASN A 118 4.36 -3.98 18.21
CA ASN A 118 4.23 -5.17 19.07
C ASN A 118 4.52 -4.89 20.55
N GLU A 119 5.40 -3.93 20.81
CA GLU A 119 5.78 -3.49 22.16
C GLU A 119 4.60 -2.86 22.94
N TYR A 120 3.53 -2.47 22.24
CA TYR A 120 2.33 -1.83 22.80
C TYR A 120 1.08 -2.73 22.75
N GLU A 121 1.25 -4.06 22.72
CA GLU A 121 0.15 -5.02 22.67
C GLU A 121 -0.87 -4.81 23.81
N GLU A 122 -0.42 -4.54 25.03
CA GLU A 122 -1.33 -4.29 26.16
C GLU A 122 -2.16 -3.02 25.98
N LEU A 123 -1.55 -1.95 25.44
CA LEU A 123 -2.27 -0.71 25.11
C LEU A 123 -3.30 -0.93 24.00
N TRP A 124 -2.98 -1.79 23.03
CA TRP A 124 -3.93 -2.22 22.01
C TRP A 124 -5.12 -2.98 22.59
N ARG A 125 -4.85 -4.00 23.41
CA ARG A 125 -5.87 -4.89 23.98
C ARG A 125 -6.88 -4.15 24.84
N HIS A 126 -6.44 -3.12 25.56
CA HIS A 126 -7.28 -2.37 26.49
C HIS A 126 -7.92 -1.15 25.83
N SER A 127 -7.19 -0.40 24.99
CA SER A 127 -7.64 0.91 24.51
C SER A 127 -7.68 1.03 22.98
N LEU A 128 -6.55 0.79 22.30
CA LEU A 128 -6.42 1.22 20.90
C LEU A 128 -7.28 0.40 19.92
N LYS A 129 -7.68 -0.83 20.27
CA LYS A 129 -8.64 -1.60 19.44
C LYS A 129 -9.95 -0.85 19.21
N PHE A 130 -10.36 0.01 20.15
CA PHE A 130 -11.59 0.80 20.05
C PHE A 130 -11.45 2.05 19.17
N VAL A 131 -10.22 2.43 18.78
CA VAL A 131 -10.00 3.47 17.76
C VAL A 131 -10.61 3.03 16.43
N PHE A 132 -10.45 1.76 16.07
CA PHE A 132 -10.92 1.18 14.81
C PHE A 132 -12.19 0.34 15.00
N ARG A 133 -13.15 0.83 15.81
CA ARG A 133 -14.37 0.09 16.22
C ARG A 133 -15.28 -0.36 15.07
N HIS A 134 -15.15 0.25 13.88
CA HIS A 134 -15.93 -0.12 12.70
C HIS A 134 -15.20 -1.16 11.83
N SER A 135 -14.02 -1.60 12.26
CA SER A 135 -13.27 -2.70 11.65
C SER A 135 -13.24 -3.90 12.58
N ARG A 136 -13.03 -5.08 11.98
CA ARG A 136 -12.64 -6.30 12.70
C ARG A 136 -11.18 -6.67 12.44
N ALA A 137 -10.40 -5.74 11.88
CA ALA A 137 -8.98 -5.91 11.65
C ALA A 137 -8.23 -5.94 12.99
N ASP A 138 -7.34 -6.93 13.14
CA ASP A 138 -6.44 -7.00 14.28
C ASP A 138 -5.28 -5.99 14.16
N ARG A 139 -4.54 -5.81 15.26
CA ARG A 139 -3.41 -4.87 15.35
C ARG A 139 -2.41 -5.00 14.19
N PRO A 140 -1.95 -6.21 13.78
CA PRO A 140 -0.94 -6.32 12.72
C PRO A 140 -1.47 -5.84 11.37
N VAL A 141 -2.77 -6.02 11.11
CA VAL A 141 -3.42 -5.51 9.90
C VAL A 141 -3.40 -3.99 9.91
N ILE A 142 -3.88 -3.38 10.99
CA ILE A 142 -3.91 -1.91 11.14
C ILE A 142 -2.50 -1.31 11.04
N LEU A 143 -1.52 -1.91 11.73
CA LEU A 143 -0.14 -1.48 11.66
C LEU A 143 0.39 -1.51 10.22
N ALA A 144 0.13 -2.55 9.45
CA ALA A 144 0.58 -2.64 8.06
C ALA A 144 0.01 -1.51 7.17
N TYR A 145 -1.26 -1.14 7.36
CA TYR A 145 -1.86 0.00 6.65
C TYR A 145 -1.25 1.34 7.11
N LEU A 146 -1.05 1.54 8.42
CA LEU A 146 -0.40 2.74 8.96
C LEU A 146 1.06 2.86 8.49
N ASP A 147 1.77 1.74 8.32
CA ASP A 147 3.12 1.69 7.77
C ASP A 147 3.17 2.15 6.32
N SER A 148 2.23 1.64 5.51
CA SER A 148 2.10 2.05 4.11
C SER A 148 1.87 3.56 4.03
N LEU A 149 0.94 4.08 4.84
CA LEU A 149 0.63 5.50 4.88
C LEU A 149 1.82 6.35 5.37
N ASN A 150 2.57 5.91 6.38
CA ASN A 150 3.74 6.64 6.88
C ASN A 150 4.84 6.73 5.79
N ARG A 151 5.05 5.65 5.04
CA ARG A 151 6.00 5.64 3.91
C ARG A 151 5.54 6.60 2.80
N LEU A 152 4.26 6.57 2.45
CA LEU A 152 3.68 7.49 1.47
C LEU A 152 3.86 8.95 1.91
N ARG A 153 3.44 9.28 3.13
CA ARG A 153 3.57 10.62 3.71
C ARG A 153 5.01 11.11 3.68
N ASN A 154 5.97 10.27 4.05
CA ASN A 154 7.39 10.64 4.04
C ASN A 154 7.91 10.84 2.62
N ARG A 155 7.53 9.98 1.67
CA ARG A 155 7.87 10.16 0.25
C ARG A 155 7.40 11.53 -0.26
N ILE A 156 6.14 11.89 0.00
CA ILE A 156 5.58 13.17 -0.46
C ILE A 156 6.25 14.34 0.27
N ALA A 157 6.51 14.23 1.59
CA ALA A 157 7.20 15.26 2.37
C ALA A 157 8.61 15.57 1.85
N HIS A 158 9.29 14.59 1.25
CA HIS A 158 10.60 14.73 0.63
C HIS A 158 10.53 15.05 -0.88
N HIS A 159 9.34 15.41 -1.39
CA HIS A 159 9.09 15.65 -2.81
C HIS A 159 9.54 14.49 -3.69
N GLY A 160 9.36 13.25 -3.22
CA GLY A 160 9.70 12.05 -3.98
C GLY A 160 8.78 11.84 -5.18
N SER A 161 9.23 11.00 -6.11
CA SER A 161 8.48 10.63 -7.31
C SER A 161 7.33 9.68 -7.02
N LEU A 162 6.20 9.95 -7.68
CA LEU A 162 4.96 9.19 -7.68
C LEU A 162 4.69 8.54 -9.05
N ILE A 163 5.64 8.60 -10.00
CA ILE A 163 5.51 8.02 -11.34
C ILE A 163 5.11 6.53 -11.24
N GLU A 164 5.77 5.81 -10.35
CA GLU A 164 5.53 4.39 -10.10
C GLU A 164 4.55 4.11 -8.93
N LEU A 165 3.77 5.10 -8.49
CA LEU A 165 2.80 4.96 -7.39
C LEU A 165 1.34 5.08 -7.86
N ASP A 166 0.47 4.17 -7.39
CA ASP A 166 -0.95 4.19 -7.71
C ASP A 166 -1.63 5.13 -6.72
N VAL A 167 -1.62 6.40 -7.06
CA VAL A 167 -2.16 7.46 -6.20
C VAL A 167 -3.64 7.24 -5.90
N ARG A 168 -4.39 6.57 -6.79
CA ARG A 168 -5.80 6.24 -6.59
C ARG A 168 -5.96 5.10 -5.57
N GLY A 169 -5.19 4.04 -5.71
CA GLY A 169 -5.13 2.98 -4.70
C GLY A 169 -4.74 3.51 -3.32
N GLU A 170 -3.76 4.42 -3.26
CA GLU A 170 -3.33 5.04 -2.01
C GLU A 170 -4.43 5.88 -1.34
N VAL A 171 -5.20 6.68 -2.10
CA VAL A 171 -6.32 7.44 -1.52
C VAL A 171 -7.42 6.52 -0.99
N GLN A 172 -7.73 5.43 -1.69
CA GLN A 172 -8.71 4.44 -1.26
C GLN A 172 -8.30 3.76 0.04
N LYS A 173 -7.01 3.45 0.22
CA LYS A 173 -6.47 2.89 1.48
C LYS A 173 -6.66 3.85 2.66
N ILE A 174 -6.36 5.14 2.47
CA ILE A 174 -6.54 6.16 3.51
C ILE A 174 -8.01 6.31 3.89
N VAL A 175 -8.89 6.37 2.90
CA VAL A 175 -10.34 6.45 3.11
C VAL A 175 -10.89 5.19 3.80
N ARG A 176 -10.35 4.00 3.49
CA ARG A 176 -10.70 2.75 4.16
C ARG A 176 -10.31 2.79 5.64
N LEU A 177 -9.08 3.21 5.96
CA LEU A 177 -8.64 3.42 7.34
C LEU A 177 -9.53 4.44 8.08
N ALA A 178 -9.90 5.54 7.42
CA ALA A 178 -10.84 6.51 7.99
C ALA A 178 -12.18 5.85 8.32
N GLY A 179 -12.69 4.97 7.45
CA GLY A 179 -13.96 4.28 7.65
C GLY A 179 -13.94 3.25 8.79
N TRP A 180 -12.75 2.72 9.10
CA TRP A 180 -12.55 1.87 10.28
C TRP A 180 -12.64 2.68 11.58
N ILE A 181 -12.31 3.97 11.56
CA ILE A 181 -12.45 4.89 12.70
C ILE A 181 -13.87 5.45 12.76
N ASP A 182 -14.39 5.95 11.63
CA ASP A 182 -15.72 6.54 11.51
C ASP A 182 -16.19 6.53 10.02
N PRO A 183 -17.29 5.82 9.69
CA PRO A 183 -17.84 5.77 8.33
C PRO A 183 -18.25 7.14 7.76
N GLU A 184 -18.69 8.08 8.61
CA GLU A 184 -19.07 9.43 8.19
C GLU A 184 -17.84 10.23 7.76
N ALA A 185 -16.75 10.11 8.52
CA ALA A 185 -15.47 10.73 8.16
C ALA A 185 -14.95 10.20 6.82
N ALA A 186 -15.06 8.88 6.58
CA ALA A 186 -14.70 8.31 5.28
C ALA A 186 -15.56 8.86 4.13
N ARG A 187 -16.88 9.02 4.33
CA ARG A 187 -17.76 9.60 3.30
C ARG A 187 -17.39 11.05 2.99
N TRP A 188 -17.12 11.83 4.03
CA TRP A 188 -16.67 13.22 3.90
C TRP A 188 -15.31 13.33 3.19
N MET A 189 -14.34 12.47 3.53
CA MET A 189 -13.04 12.46 2.85
C MET A 189 -13.16 12.07 1.38
N ARG A 190 -14.02 11.09 1.04
CA ARG A 190 -14.32 10.74 -0.37
C ARG A 190 -14.92 11.90 -1.15
N SER A 191 -15.74 12.74 -0.53
CA SER A 191 -16.35 13.87 -1.24
C SER A 191 -15.38 15.04 -1.48
N LEU A 192 -14.24 15.07 -0.78
CA LEU A 192 -13.24 16.13 -0.90
C LEU A 192 -12.03 15.76 -1.77
N GLU A 193 -11.66 14.47 -1.80
CA GLU A 193 -10.41 14.06 -2.44
C GLU A 193 -10.41 14.35 -3.95
N ARG A 194 -9.33 14.98 -4.41
CA ARG A 194 -9.11 15.32 -5.84
C ARG A 194 -8.12 14.37 -6.52
N VAL A 195 -7.58 13.41 -5.77
CA VAL A 195 -6.53 12.50 -6.21
C VAL A 195 -7.05 11.61 -7.34
N THR A 196 -8.29 11.13 -7.25
CA THR A 196 -8.90 10.30 -8.29
C THR A 196 -8.97 11.02 -9.64
N ALA A 197 -9.36 12.30 -9.66
CA ALA A 197 -9.40 13.10 -10.89
C ALA A 197 -7.98 13.36 -11.43
N ILE A 198 -7.05 13.78 -10.57
CA ILE A 198 -5.65 14.04 -10.96
C ILE A 198 -4.97 12.78 -11.49
N ALA A 199 -5.31 11.60 -10.97
CA ALA A 199 -4.77 10.32 -11.45
C ALA A 199 -5.07 10.09 -12.93
N GLN A 200 -6.24 10.52 -13.42
CA GLN A 200 -6.65 10.38 -14.83
C GLN A 200 -5.88 11.33 -15.76
N GLU A 201 -5.32 12.41 -15.22
CA GLU A 201 -4.55 13.40 -15.97
C GLU A 201 -3.06 13.03 -16.09
N ARG A 202 -2.66 11.82 -15.68
CA ARG A 202 -1.27 11.37 -15.78
C ARG A 202 -0.85 11.37 -17.26
N PRO A 203 0.23 12.07 -17.66
CA PRO A 203 0.61 12.19 -19.07
C PRO A 203 1.12 10.92 -19.74
N ILE A 204 1.43 9.88 -18.96
CA ILE A 204 1.93 8.59 -19.43
C ILE A 204 1.19 7.47 -18.72
N ASP A 205 1.06 6.33 -19.39
CA ASP A 205 0.75 5.09 -18.70
C ASP A 205 1.92 4.73 -17.74
N PRO A 206 1.66 4.04 -16.61
CA PRO A 206 2.73 3.57 -15.74
C PRO A 206 3.75 2.76 -16.57
N PRO A 207 5.04 3.14 -16.56
CA PRO A 207 6.03 2.57 -17.49
C PRO A 207 6.31 1.07 -17.27
N ARG A 208 5.97 0.55 -16.08
CA ARG A 208 6.16 -0.86 -15.69
C ARG A 208 4.89 -1.38 -15.03
N ASN A 209 3.87 -1.65 -15.85
CA ASN A 209 2.52 -1.99 -15.36
C ASN A 209 2.29 -3.49 -15.09
N VAL A 210 3.30 -4.35 -15.24
CA VAL A 210 3.22 -5.79 -14.92
C VAL A 210 4.20 -6.17 -13.83
N ILE A 211 3.71 -6.81 -12.77
CA ILE A 211 4.55 -7.45 -11.76
C ILE A 211 4.77 -8.91 -12.11
N VAL A 212 6.02 -9.33 -12.27
CA VAL A 212 6.39 -10.74 -12.37
C VAL A 212 6.74 -11.24 -10.98
N VAL A 213 6.04 -12.27 -10.53
CA VAL A 213 6.14 -12.79 -9.16
C VAL A 213 6.50 -14.27 -9.11
N PRO A 214 7.31 -14.73 -8.13
CA PRO A 214 7.53 -16.15 -7.91
C PRO A 214 6.21 -16.83 -7.56
N ALA A 215 5.89 -17.93 -8.22
CA ALA A 215 4.55 -18.48 -8.24
C ALA A 215 4.46 -20.00 -8.09
N GLY A 216 5.39 -20.64 -7.37
CA GLY A 216 5.40 -22.11 -7.19
C GLY A 216 4.03 -22.70 -6.81
N GLU A 217 3.54 -22.45 -5.59
CA GLU A 217 2.19 -22.89 -5.17
C GLU A 217 1.10 -21.86 -5.52
N ALA A 218 1.47 -20.59 -5.78
CA ALA A 218 0.52 -19.54 -6.13
C ALA A 218 -0.08 -19.72 -7.54
N TRP A 219 0.68 -20.31 -8.47
CA TRP A 219 0.18 -20.64 -9.80
C TRP A 219 -0.92 -21.70 -9.72
N GLU A 220 -0.72 -22.77 -8.95
CA GLU A 220 -1.75 -23.81 -8.75
C GLU A 220 -3.01 -23.24 -8.10
N LEU A 221 -2.87 -22.30 -7.16
CA LEU A 221 -3.99 -21.59 -6.55
C LEU A 221 -4.85 -20.84 -7.58
N TYR A 222 -4.21 -20.12 -8.50
CA TYR A 222 -4.89 -19.35 -9.54
C TYR A 222 -5.44 -20.25 -10.66
N GLU A 223 -4.61 -21.12 -11.23
CA GLU A 223 -4.96 -21.91 -12.40
C GLU A 223 -5.81 -23.15 -12.05
N THR A 224 -5.38 -23.97 -11.10
CA THR A 224 -6.02 -25.25 -10.80
C THR A 224 -7.23 -25.06 -9.89
N TYR A 225 -7.06 -24.31 -8.81
CA TYR A 225 -8.11 -24.10 -7.80
C TYR A 225 -9.04 -22.93 -8.12
N LYS A 226 -8.80 -22.22 -9.23
CA LYS A 226 -9.61 -21.09 -9.71
C LYS A 226 -9.85 -20.03 -8.63
N GLN A 227 -8.89 -19.87 -7.72
CA GLN A 227 -8.92 -18.79 -6.74
C GLN A 227 -8.23 -17.60 -7.39
N ASN A 228 -9.02 -16.63 -7.82
CA ASN A 228 -8.54 -15.46 -8.54
C ASN A 228 -7.82 -14.47 -7.60
N VAL A 229 -6.75 -14.92 -6.96
CA VAL A 229 -5.94 -14.13 -6.04
C VAL A 229 -4.47 -14.42 -6.19
N TYR A 230 -3.64 -13.46 -5.80
CA TYR A 230 -2.26 -13.69 -5.42
C TYR A 230 -2.01 -13.20 -3.99
N ILE A 231 -1.29 -13.99 -3.19
CA ILE A 231 -1.10 -13.77 -1.75
C ILE A 231 0.37 -13.45 -1.47
N PHE A 232 0.62 -12.28 -0.88
CA PHE A 232 1.95 -11.82 -0.46
C PHE A 232 2.04 -11.76 1.06
N PRO A 233 3.24 -11.95 1.66
CA PRO A 233 3.48 -11.54 3.04
C PRO A 233 3.11 -10.05 3.23
N ALA A 234 2.43 -9.73 4.33
CA ALA A 234 2.00 -8.36 4.61
C ALA A 234 3.18 -7.38 4.76
N GLY A 235 2.95 -6.11 4.44
CA GLY A 235 3.91 -5.03 4.63
C GLY A 235 4.97 -4.86 3.54
N ARG A 236 4.92 -5.64 2.46
CA ARG A 236 5.78 -5.44 1.28
C ARG A 236 5.23 -4.30 0.41
N SER A 237 6.07 -3.31 0.14
CA SER A 237 5.72 -2.26 -0.84
C SER A 237 5.67 -2.87 -2.24
N VAL A 238 4.59 -2.61 -2.98
CA VAL A 238 4.47 -2.96 -4.39
C VAL A 238 4.38 -1.66 -5.21
N ARG A 239 5.02 -1.61 -6.39
CA ARG A 239 4.88 -0.49 -7.34
C ARG A 239 3.51 -0.53 -8.03
N VAL A 240 3.15 0.52 -8.77
CA VAL A 240 1.97 0.50 -9.66
C VAL A 240 2.10 -0.65 -10.62
N VAL A 241 1.14 -1.55 -10.56
CA VAL A 241 0.96 -2.57 -11.58
C VAL A 241 -0.52 -2.77 -11.79
N ASP A 242 -0.91 -2.85 -13.06
CA ASP A 242 -2.27 -3.17 -13.47
C ASP A 242 -2.43 -4.68 -13.63
N HIS A 243 -1.32 -5.40 -13.83
CA HIS A 243 -1.33 -6.81 -14.13
C HIS A 243 -0.28 -7.58 -13.33
N LEU A 244 -0.52 -8.87 -13.16
CA LEU A 244 0.38 -9.81 -12.52
C LEU A 244 0.72 -10.95 -13.47
N ALA A 245 2.00 -11.28 -13.57
CA ALA A 245 2.51 -12.41 -14.33
C ALA A 245 3.16 -13.43 -13.37
N PHE A 246 2.78 -14.70 -13.51
CA PHE A 246 3.26 -15.77 -12.65
C PHE A 246 4.55 -16.36 -13.21
N TYR A 247 5.62 -16.39 -12.42
CA TYR A 247 6.84 -17.13 -12.73
C TYR A 247 6.88 -18.45 -11.95
N ALA A 248 6.65 -19.56 -12.63
CA ALA A 248 6.65 -20.91 -12.09
C ALA A 248 7.23 -21.88 -13.13
N ASP A 249 7.77 -23.01 -12.70
CA ASP A 249 8.28 -24.06 -13.60
C ASP A 249 9.34 -23.57 -14.62
N GLN A 250 10.16 -22.60 -14.23
CA GLN A 250 11.17 -21.95 -15.10
C GLN A 250 10.58 -21.21 -16.31
N GLU A 251 9.37 -20.70 -16.18
CA GLU A 251 8.74 -19.87 -17.22
C GLU A 251 7.86 -18.78 -16.61
N VAL A 252 7.71 -17.68 -17.33
CA VAL A 252 6.58 -16.77 -17.11
C VAL A 252 5.38 -17.38 -17.82
N LYS A 253 4.33 -17.66 -17.05
CA LYS A 253 3.10 -18.29 -17.55
C LYS A 253 2.39 -17.35 -18.53
N PRO A 254 1.69 -17.91 -19.54
CA PRO A 254 1.11 -17.10 -20.61
C PRO A 254 -0.09 -16.28 -20.16
N VAL A 255 -0.71 -16.60 -19.01
CA VAL A 255 -1.87 -15.88 -18.49
C VAL A 255 -1.41 -14.73 -17.60
N ILE A 256 -1.76 -13.50 -17.98
CA ILE A 256 -1.42 -12.26 -17.28
C ILE A 256 -2.72 -11.59 -16.83
N PRO A 257 -3.27 -11.96 -15.65
CA PRO A 257 -4.48 -11.33 -15.13
C PRO A 257 -4.28 -9.87 -14.78
N ARG A 258 -5.36 -9.11 -14.90
CA ARG A 258 -5.51 -7.78 -14.33
C ARG A 258 -5.70 -7.86 -12.83
N ILE A 259 -5.10 -6.94 -12.09
CA ILE A 259 -5.35 -6.74 -10.66
C ILE A 259 -6.61 -5.87 -10.54
N LEU A 260 -7.66 -6.44 -9.98
CA LEU A 260 -8.96 -5.80 -9.80
C LEU A 260 -9.02 -4.97 -8.51
N GLU A 261 -8.39 -5.47 -7.45
CA GLU A 261 -8.34 -4.81 -6.15
C GLU A 261 -7.13 -5.33 -5.36
N TRP A 262 -6.61 -4.52 -4.45
CA TRP A 262 -5.51 -4.89 -3.57
C TRP A 262 -5.80 -4.52 -2.10
N PHE A 263 -5.69 -5.52 -1.22
CA PHE A 263 -5.72 -5.37 0.24
C PHE A 263 -4.31 -5.46 0.83
N ASP A 264 -3.83 -4.42 1.54
CA ASP A 264 -2.47 -4.41 2.15
C ASP A 264 -2.31 -5.44 3.28
N ALA A 265 -3.40 -5.75 3.97
CA ALA A 265 -3.41 -6.73 5.03
C ALA A 265 -4.83 -7.30 5.25
N ILE A 266 -4.89 -8.63 5.33
CA ILE A 266 -6.07 -9.45 5.58
C ILE A 266 -5.70 -10.49 6.64
N ASP A 267 -6.51 -10.60 7.69
CA ASP A 267 -6.41 -11.70 8.64
C ASP A 267 -6.71 -13.04 7.94
N TRP A 268 -5.73 -13.92 7.95
CA TRP A 268 -5.77 -15.23 7.31
C TRP A 268 -6.28 -16.30 8.28
N SER A 269 -7.46 -16.09 8.85
CA SER A 269 -8.12 -17.00 9.78
C SER A 269 -9.38 -17.63 9.19
N LYS A 270 -9.75 -18.83 9.67
CA LYS A 270 -11.02 -19.48 9.28
C LYS A 270 -12.23 -18.64 9.68
N GLN A 271 -12.15 -17.92 10.79
CA GLN A 271 -13.19 -17.02 11.26
C GLN A 271 -13.40 -15.86 10.29
N ASN A 272 -12.31 -15.23 9.84
CA ASN A 272 -12.40 -14.15 8.87
C ASN A 272 -12.92 -14.65 7.51
N ALA A 273 -12.49 -15.82 7.05
CA ALA A 273 -13.01 -16.45 5.83
C ALA A 273 -14.53 -16.62 5.87
N ALA A 274 -15.07 -17.21 6.96
CA ALA A 274 -16.49 -17.41 7.15
C ALA A 274 -17.29 -16.09 7.22
N ARG A 275 -16.66 -15.02 7.72
CA ARG A 275 -17.25 -13.68 7.73
C ARG A 275 -17.32 -13.09 6.32
N LEU A 276 -16.19 -13.08 5.60
CA LEU A 276 -16.07 -12.51 4.27
C LEU A 276 -17.06 -13.16 3.28
N LEU A 277 -17.21 -14.49 3.36
CA LEU A 277 -18.17 -15.24 2.53
C LEU A 277 -19.64 -14.87 2.75
N LYS A 278 -20.00 -14.32 3.92
CA LYS A 278 -21.37 -13.90 4.26
C LYS A 278 -21.70 -12.47 3.83
N THR A 279 -20.72 -11.71 3.35
CA THR A 279 -20.94 -10.33 2.92
C THR A 279 -21.64 -10.28 1.56
N GLY A 280 -22.21 -9.11 1.23
CA GLY A 280 -22.76 -8.85 -0.11
C GLY A 280 -21.70 -8.49 -1.16
N ASP A 281 -20.46 -8.23 -0.74
CA ASP A 281 -19.37 -7.74 -1.60
C ASP A 281 -18.73 -8.92 -2.37
N PRO A 282 -18.70 -8.89 -3.71
CA PRO A 282 -18.04 -9.91 -4.53
C PRO A 282 -16.55 -10.08 -4.22
N LEU A 283 -15.83 -9.00 -3.91
CA LEU A 283 -14.38 -9.03 -3.65
C LEU A 283 -14.09 -9.76 -2.34
N ASP A 284 -14.88 -9.48 -1.29
CA ASP A 284 -14.79 -10.19 -0.01
C ASP A 284 -15.02 -11.69 -0.20
N LYS A 285 -15.99 -12.10 -1.04
CA LYS A 285 -16.24 -13.52 -1.31
C LYS A 285 -15.05 -14.21 -1.99
N ILE A 286 -14.38 -13.54 -2.94
CA ILE A 286 -13.17 -14.07 -3.58
C ILE A 286 -12.07 -14.31 -2.53
N VAL A 287 -11.81 -13.31 -1.67
CA VAL A 287 -10.80 -13.41 -0.60
C VAL A 287 -11.19 -14.50 0.40
N GLY A 288 -12.45 -14.56 0.83
CA GLY A 288 -12.94 -15.58 1.77
C GLY A 288 -12.84 -17.01 1.23
N SER A 289 -13.10 -17.21 -0.06
CA SER A 289 -12.90 -18.50 -0.75
C SER A 289 -11.43 -18.90 -0.77
N ALA A 290 -10.53 -17.95 -1.07
CA ALA A 290 -9.10 -18.22 -1.10
C ALA A 290 -8.55 -18.60 0.29
N ILE A 291 -8.96 -17.91 1.35
CA ILE A 291 -8.57 -18.27 2.73
C ILE A 291 -9.07 -19.68 3.07
N SER A 292 -10.32 -20.01 2.72
CA SER A 292 -10.90 -21.32 3.00
C SER A 292 -10.13 -22.44 2.28
N THR A 293 -9.82 -22.23 1.00
CA THR A 293 -9.08 -23.17 0.16
C THR A 293 -7.66 -23.40 0.69
N THR A 294 -6.93 -22.33 0.98
CA THR A 294 -5.55 -22.42 1.48
C THR A 294 -5.48 -23.05 2.87
N LYS A 295 -6.41 -22.74 3.79
CA LYS A 295 -6.46 -23.39 5.12
C LYS A 295 -6.83 -24.88 5.05
N ALA A 296 -7.60 -25.31 4.07
CA ALA A 296 -7.90 -26.72 3.85
C ALA A 296 -6.69 -27.48 3.30
N ARG A 297 -5.97 -26.88 2.34
CA ARG A 297 -4.84 -27.50 1.62
C ARG A 297 -3.52 -27.48 2.41
N LYS A 298 -3.34 -26.50 3.31
CA LYS A 298 -2.10 -26.27 4.07
C LYS A 298 -0.83 -26.21 3.19
N PRO A 299 -0.80 -25.28 2.22
CA PRO A 299 0.38 -25.05 1.39
C PRO A 299 1.58 -24.61 2.23
N ARG A 300 2.80 -24.86 1.76
CA ARG A 300 4.01 -24.57 2.56
C ARG A 300 4.36 -23.08 2.60
N VAL A 301 3.92 -22.32 1.59
CA VAL A 301 4.31 -20.91 1.42
C VAL A 301 3.52 -19.91 2.27
N TRP A 302 2.40 -20.31 2.87
CA TRP A 302 1.51 -19.41 3.62
C TRP A 302 1.28 -19.92 5.06
N ASP A 303 2.23 -19.63 5.95
CA ASP A 303 2.21 -19.97 7.39
C ASP A 303 1.87 -18.81 8.34
N GLY A 304 2.06 -17.56 7.92
CA GLY A 304 1.67 -16.34 8.63
C GLY A 304 0.16 -16.15 8.87
N SER A 305 -0.16 -15.20 9.74
CA SER A 305 -1.53 -14.84 10.14
C SER A 305 -2.12 -13.68 9.34
N VAL A 306 -1.29 -12.88 8.67
CA VAL A 306 -1.74 -11.71 7.91
C VAL A 306 -1.04 -11.67 6.56
N TYR A 307 -1.83 -11.48 5.50
CA TYR A 307 -1.31 -11.35 4.15
C TYR A 307 -1.86 -10.15 3.44
N GLN A 308 -1.04 -9.66 2.52
CA GLN A 308 -1.47 -8.78 1.46
C GLN A 308 -2.07 -9.63 0.32
N VAL A 309 -3.15 -9.17 -0.29
CA VAL A 309 -3.89 -9.94 -1.31
C VAL A 309 -4.17 -9.07 -2.53
N PHE A 310 -3.81 -9.57 -3.71
CA PHE A 310 -4.35 -9.08 -4.97
C PHE A 310 -5.53 -9.93 -5.36
N VAL A 311 -6.65 -9.30 -5.66
CA VAL A 311 -7.77 -9.94 -6.37
C VAL A 311 -7.52 -9.76 -7.86
N LEU A 312 -7.59 -10.87 -8.60
CA LEU A 312 -7.20 -10.96 -10.00
C LEU A 312 -8.44 -11.19 -10.88
N SER A 313 -8.36 -10.82 -12.15
CA SER A 313 -9.30 -11.29 -13.16
C SER A 313 -9.11 -12.80 -13.41
N GLY A 314 -10.19 -13.49 -13.77
CA GLY A 314 -10.16 -14.92 -14.09
C GLY A 314 -9.41 -15.21 -15.41
N PRO A 315 -8.90 -16.45 -15.62
CA PRO A 315 -8.07 -16.78 -16.79
C PRO A 315 -8.74 -16.57 -18.17
N ARG A 316 -10.07 -16.44 -18.21
CA ARG A 316 -10.86 -16.26 -19.44
C ARG A 316 -11.61 -14.93 -19.48
N ASP A 317 -11.41 -14.08 -18.48
CA ASP A 317 -12.06 -12.78 -18.43
C ASP A 317 -11.41 -11.85 -19.47
N SER A 318 -12.19 -10.94 -20.05
CA SER A 318 -11.71 -10.02 -21.09
C SER A 318 -10.60 -9.07 -20.62
N GLU A 319 -10.47 -8.88 -19.30
CA GLU A 319 -9.43 -8.06 -18.68
C GLU A 319 -8.09 -8.81 -18.55
N THR A 320 -8.09 -10.15 -18.72
CA THR A 320 -6.87 -10.97 -18.66
C THR A 320 -6.17 -11.00 -20.00
N GLN A 321 -4.90 -10.60 -20.01
CA GLN A 321 -4.04 -10.68 -21.19
C GLN A 321 -3.46 -12.09 -21.33
N THR A 322 -3.29 -12.55 -22.57
CA THR A 322 -2.70 -13.87 -22.87
C THR A 322 -1.52 -13.69 -23.82
N LEU A 323 -0.34 -14.16 -23.40
CA LEU A 323 0.85 -14.22 -24.24
C LEU A 323 0.70 -15.28 -25.33
N PRO A 324 1.31 -15.09 -26.51
CA PRO A 324 1.31 -16.09 -27.58
C PRO A 324 1.94 -17.43 -27.17
N ALA A 325 2.92 -17.39 -26.26
CA ALA A 325 3.60 -18.55 -25.69
C ALA A 325 4.14 -18.20 -24.29
N PRO A 326 4.42 -19.20 -23.42
CA PRO A 326 5.18 -18.97 -22.18
C PRO A 326 6.57 -18.38 -22.47
N ILE A 327 7.06 -17.49 -21.59
CA ILE A 327 8.42 -16.94 -21.69
C ILE A 327 9.36 -17.85 -20.90
N THR A 328 10.23 -18.58 -21.59
CA THR A 328 11.10 -19.58 -20.95
C THR A 328 12.28 -18.94 -20.22
N HIS A 329 12.79 -19.60 -19.19
CA HIS A 329 14.03 -19.23 -18.53
C HIS A 329 15.14 -20.23 -18.86
N SER A 330 15.96 -19.92 -19.87
CA SER A 330 17.04 -20.83 -20.32
C SER A 330 18.28 -20.87 -19.43
N ARG A 331 18.48 -19.89 -18.52
CA ARG A 331 19.67 -19.84 -17.67
C ARG A 331 19.65 -20.91 -16.58
N ARG A 332 20.76 -21.65 -16.48
CA ARG A 332 20.95 -22.73 -15.49
C ARG A 332 21.98 -22.35 -14.43
N GLY A 333 21.82 -22.89 -13.22
CA GLY A 333 22.77 -22.72 -12.11
C GLY A 333 22.09 -22.37 -10.79
N ARG A 334 22.81 -22.52 -9.67
CA ARG A 334 22.28 -22.13 -8.35
C ARG A 334 22.05 -20.62 -8.31
N GLY A 335 20.83 -20.20 -8.02
CA GLY A 335 20.45 -18.78 -8.02
C GLY A 335 20.14 -18.20 -9.39
N SER A 336 20.04 -19.03 -10.45
CA SER A 336 19.74 -18.52 -11.80
C SER A 336 18.29 -18.06 -11.96
N ALA A 337 17.37 -18.54 -11.11
CA ALA A 337 15.94 -18.30 -11.20
C ALA A 337 15.61 -16.82 -11.47
N PHE A 338 14.84 -16.58 -12.54
CA PHE A 338 14.52 -15.24 -13.00
C PHE A 338 13.90 -14.38 -11.89
N ALA A 339 12.82 -14.86 -11.26
CA ALA A 339 12.14 -14.16 -10.18
C ALA A 339 12.29 -14.90 -8.84
N GLN A 340 13.21 -14.43 -7.99
CA GLN A 340 13.25 -14.79 -6.55
C GLN A 340 12.50 -13.76 -5.69
N GLY A 341 12.21 -12.60 -6.28
CA GLY A 341 11.40 -11.52 -5.73
C GLY A 341 10.57 -10.87 -6.83
N GLN A 342 9.92 -9.76 -6.51
CA GLN A 342 9.09 -9.02 -7.46
C GLN A 342 9.97 -8.35 -8.53
N ARG A 343 9.62 -8.51 -9.79
CA ARG A 343 10.18 -7.76 -10.92
C ARG A 343 9.08 -6.97 -11.60
N TYR A 344 9.43 -5.82 -12.18
CA TYR A 344 8.47 -4.90 -12.78
C TYR A 344 8.85 -4.65 -14.24
N HIS A 345 7.89 -4.85 -15.13
CA HIS A 345 8.10 -4.83 -16.57
C HIS A 345 6.92 -4.14 -17.27
N ALA A 346 7.16 -3.66 -18.49
CA ALA A 346 6.07 -3.20 -19.35
C ALA A 346 5.37 -4.40 -19.99
N MET A 347 4.04 -4.31 -20.19
CA MET A 347 3.28 -5.35 -20.91
C MET A 347 3.85 -5.64 -22.30
N SER A 348 4.32 -4.61 -23.01
CA SER A 348 4.94 -4.74 -24.34
C SER A 348 6.24 -5.57 -24.34
N GLU A 349 7.03 -5.50 -23.27
CA GLU A 349 8.23 -6.33 -23.10
C GLU A 349 7.83 -7.81 -23.00
N LEU A 350 6.79 -8.12 -22.20
CA LEU A 350 6.32 -9.50 -22.04
C LEU A 350 5.69 -10.06 -23.32
N LEU A 351 4.96 -9.24 -24.09
CA LEU A 351 4.34 -9.66 -25.34
C LEU A 351 5.35 -10.02 -26.44
N THR A 352 6.57 -9.50 -26.36
CA THR A 352 7.62 -9.68 -27.38
C THR A 352 8.73 -10.63 -26.95
N ALA A 353 8.94 -10.81 -25.65
CA ALA A 353 9.96 -11.70 -25.09
C ALA A 353 9.67 -13.18 -25.36
N ARG A 354 10.72 -13.96 -25.61
CA ARG A 354 10.65 -15.43 -25.70
C ARG A 354 11.45 -16.09 -24.60
N ASP A 355 12.53 -15.45 -24.18
CA ASP A 355 13.28 -15.82 -23.00
C ASP A 355 13.29 -14.69 -21.97
N THR A 356 13.34 -15.04 -20.69
CA THR A 356 13.53 -14.08 -19.60
C THR A 356 14.81 -13.23 -19.72
N ALA A 357 15.79 -13.63 -20.54
CA ALA A 357 16.97 -12.84 -20.87
C ALA A 357 16.66 -11.64 -21.77
N ASP A 358 15.54 -11.68 -22.51
CA ASP A 358 15.05 -10.58 -23.36
C ASP A 358 14.41 -9.48 -22.50
N LEU A 359 13.92 -9.84 -21.31
CA LEU A 359 13.36 -8.89 -20.36
C LEU A 359 14.51 -8.09 -19.73
N ALA A 360 14.47 -6.77 -19.95
CA ALA A 360 15.48 -5.84 -19.43
C ALA A 360 15.68 -6.04 -17.92
N ARG A 361 16.92 -5.88 -17.42
CA ARG A 361 17.15 -5.92 -15.97
C ARG A 361 16.52 -4.66 -15.34
N ALA A 362 15.34 -4.84 -14.76
CA ALA A 362 14.58 -3.82 -14.06
C ALA A 362 15.23 -3.36 -12.75
#